data_AF-T1C255-F1
#
_entry.id   AF-T1C255-F1
#
_cell.length_a   1.000
_cell.length_b   1.000
_cell.length_c   1.000
_cell.angle_alpha   90.00
_cell.angle_beta   90.00
_cell.angle_gamma   90.00
#
_symmetry.space_group_name_H-M   'P 1'
#
loop_
_entity.id
_entity.type
_entity.pdbx_description
1 polymer ?
#
loop_
_entity_poly.entity_id
_entity_poly.type
_entity_poly.pdbx_seq_one_letter_code
_entity_poly.pdbx_strand_id
1 'polypeptide(L)'
;MGALLDAAVDRYGPSMTVSDPFSGGGTVAFEAVRRGLKTYAQDLYPWPTYGLSTTMRAVDLPAFDQASKILLEKLEDLRRLYVRKDGRELSHLIRVRFTHCQSCSHRHFLFPAPLVSVCSRSTGNREAYFGCRA
;
A
#
# COMPACT_ATOMS: atom_id res chain seq x y z
N MET A 1 2.12 -17.78 4.93
CA MET A 1 2.37 -18.55 3.69
C MET A 1 3.62 -19.41 3.80
N GLY A 2 4.79 -18.84 4.13
CA GLY A 2 6.05 -19.60 4.21
C GLY A 2 5.98 -20.92 4.98
N ALA A 3 5.50 -20.90 6.23
CA ALA A 3 5.38 -22.12 7.06
C ALA A 3 4.49 -23.22 6.46
N LEU A 4 3.47 -22.86 5.65
CA LEU A 4 2.63 -23.85 4.96
C LEU A 4 3.40 -24.53 3.82
N LEU A 5 4.23 -23.75 3.10
CA LEU A 5 5.11 -24.30 2.07
C LEU A 5 6.20 -25.16 2.68
N ASP A 6 6.77 -24.75 3.81
CA ASP A 6 7.79 -25.53 4.53
C ASP A 6 7.22 -26.89 4.97
N ALA A 7 6.05 -26.90 5.61
CA ALA A 7 5.38 -28.15 5.97
C ALA A 7 5.00 -29.03 4.76
N ALA A 8 4.64 -28.42 3.64
CA ALA A 8 4.37 -29.14 2.40
C ALA A 8 5.65 -29.76 1.81
N VAL A 9 6.78 -29.05 1.85
CA VAL A 9 8.09 -29.61 1.46
C VAL A 9 8.47 -30.79 2.33
N ASP A 10 8.31 -30.69 3.65
CA ASP A 10 8.61 -31.79 4.58
C ASP A 10 7.76 -33.04 4.27
N ARG A 11 6.51 -32.83 3.87
CA ARG A 11 5.56 -33.91 3.61
C ARG A 11 5.67 -34.52 2.21
N TYR A 12 5.92 -33.71 1.19
CA TYR A 12 5.84 -34.08 -0.23
C TYR A 12 7.18 -34.03 -0.98
N GLY A 13 8.21 -33.49 -0.35
CA GLY A 13 9.56 -33.36 -0.88
C GLY A 13 9.83 -32.02 -1.59
N PRO A 14 11.12 -31.66 -1.78
CA PRO A 14 11.52 -30.37 -2.36
C PRO A 14 11.29 -30.27 -3.86
N SER A 15 10.96 -31.37 -4.54
CA SER A 15 10.66 -31.41 -5.98
C SER A 15 9.20 -31.10 -6.31
N MET A 16 8.36 -30.83 -5.29
CA MET A 16 6.96 -30.48 -5.50
C MET A 16 6.81 -29.21 -6.34
N THR A 17 5.73 -29.15 -7.11
CA THR A 17 5.40 -28.01 -7.96
C THR A 17 4.20 -27.27 -7.37
N VAL A 18 4.30 -25.95 -7.26
CA VAL A 18 3.22 -25.08 -6.81
C VAL A 18 2.45 -24.56 -8.04
N SER A 19 1.14 -24.76 -8.05
CA SER A 19 0.24 -24.15 -9.04
C SER A 19 -0.65 -23.13 -8.33
N ASP A 20 -0.50 -21.86 -8.72
CA ASP A 20 -1.20 -20.71 -8.16
C ASP A 20 -2.01 -20.02 -9.28
N PRO A 21 -3.22 -20.51 -9.60
CA PRO A 21 -4.01 -20.02 -10.73
C PRO A 21 -4.71 -18.68 -10.49
N PHE A 22 -4.66 -18.16 -9.26
CA PHE A 22 -5.28 -16.89 -8.84
C PHE A 22 -4.27 -16.07 -8.02
N SER A 23 -3.09 -15.89 -8.60
CA SER A 23 -1.92 -15.39 -7.88
C SER A 23 -2.08 -13.98 -7.33
N GLY A 24 -2.89 -13.12 -7.97
CA GLY A 24 -3.10 -11.74 -7.56
C GLY A 24 -1.76 -11.02 -7.38
N GLY A 25 -1.51 -10.47 -6.19
CA GLY A 25 -0.23 -9.84 -5.85
C GLY A 25 0.97 -10.81 -5.77
N GLY A 26 0.74 -12.12 -5.89
CA GLY A 26 1.77 -13.14 -6.05
C GLY A 26 2.49 -13.55 -4.77
N THR A 27 1.91 -13.36 -3.59
CA THR A 27 2.53 -13.72 -2.31
C THR A 27 2.90 -15.20 -2.23
N VAL A 28 2.01 -16.10 -2.69
CA VAL A 28 2.30 -17.55 -2.71
C VAL A 28 3.40 -17.85 -3.71
N ALA A 29 3.29 -17.32 -4.93
CA ALA A 29 4.29 -17.51 -5.97
C ALA A 29 5.69 -17.04 -5.56
N PHE A 30 5.78 -15.86 -4.96
CA PHE A 30 7.04 -15.29 -4.47
C PHE A 30 7.66 -16.15 -3.37
N GLU A 31 6.87 -16.52 -2.36
CA GLU A 31 7.35 -17.34 -1.25
C GLU A 31 7.76 -18.76 -1.68
N ALA A 32 7.12 -19.32 -2.71
CA ALA A 32 7.48 -20.60 -3.30
C ALA A 32 8.77 -20.53 -4.10
N VAL A 33 8.92 -19.54 -4.99
CA VAL A 33 10.15 -19.35 -5.79
C VAL A 33 11.36 -19.04 -4.91
N ARG A 34 11.19 -18.23 -3.85
CA ARG A 34 12.25 -17.96 -2.87
C ARG A 34 12.80 -19.23 -2.20
N ARG A 35 11.98 -20.29 -2.12
CA ARG A 35 12.36 -21.62 -1.60
C ARG A 35 12.90 -22.56 -2.66
N GLY A 36 13.06 -22.10 -3.90
CA GLY A 36 13.52 -22.93 -5.02
C GLY A 36 12.45 -23.86 -5.59
N LEU A 37 11.17 -23.68 -5.23
CA LEU A 37 10.09 -24.53 -5.72
C LEU A 37 9.68 -24.14 -7.13
N LYS A 38 9.49 -25.14 -8.00
CA LYS A 38 8.93 -24.93 -9.33
C LYS A 38 7.50 -24.40 -9.19
N THR A 39 7.22 -23.24 -9.78
CA THR A 39 5.98 -22.53 -9.53
C THR A 39 5.34 -22.04 -10.83
N TYR A 40 4.05 -22.29 -10.99
CA TYR A 40 3.22 -21.73 -12.06
C TYR A 40 2.22 -20.75 -11.44
N ALA A 41 2.43 -19.46 -11.67
CA ALA A 41 1.54 -18.39 -11.21
C ALA A 41 0.75 -17.83 -12.40
N GLN A 42 -0.57 -17.75 -12.26
CA GLN A 42 -1.45 -17.17 -13.26
C GLN A 42 -2.45 -16.25 -12.57
N ASP A 43 -3.03 -15.34 -13.34
CA ASP A 43 -4.16 -14.54 -12.93
C ASP A 43 -5.02 -14.23 -14.15
N LEU A 44 -6.31 -13.97 -13.94
CA LEU A 44 -7.22 -13.56 -15.00
C LEU A 44 -6.87 -12.15 -15.48
N TYR A 45 -6.45 -11.27 -14.57
CA TYR A 45 -6.20 -9.88 -14.91
C TYR A 45 -4.74 -9.66 -15.36
N PRO A 46 -4.51 -8.78 -16.36
CA PRO A 46 -3.15 -8.46 -16.80
C PRO A 46 -2.32 -7.70 -15.75
N TRP A 47 -2.95 -6.82 -14.96
CA TRP A 47 -2.25 -5.96 -13.99
C TRP A 47 -1.55 -6.73 -12.85
N PRO A 48 -2.14 -7.75 -12.18
CA PRO A 48 -1.44 -8.53 -11.16
C PRO A 48 -0.32 -9.36 -11.77
N THR A 49 -0.55 -9.95 -12.94
CA THR A 49 0.46 -10.71 -13.69
C THR A 49 1.66 -9.84 -14.03
N TYR A 50 1.43 -8.61 -14.52
CA TYR A 50 2.49 -7.67 -14.81
C TYR A 50 3.26 -7.25 -13.55
N GLY A 51 2.54 -6.91 -12.48
CA GLY A 51 3.12 -6.55 -11.18
C GLY A 51 4.01 -7.66 -10.62
N LEU A 52 3.47 -8.88 -10.54
CA LEU A 52 4.20 -10.05 -10.09
C LEU A 52 5.44 -10.31 -10.98
N SER A 53 5.29 -10.29 -12.31
CA SER A 53 6.42 -10.49 -13.22
C SER A 53 7.52 -9.46 -13.02
N THR A 54 7.15 -8.22 -12.68
CA THR A 54 8.09 -7.14 -12.36
C THR A 54 8.81 -7.42 -11.04
N THR A 55 8.08 -7.86 -10.01
CA THR A 55 8.65 -8.22 -8.70
C THR A 55 9.61 -9.41 -8.76
N MET A 56 9.38 -10.35 -9.67
CA MET A 56 10.25 -11.54 -9.82
C MET A 56 11.51 -11.28 -10.65
N ARG A 57 11.61 -10.14 -11.34
CA ARG A 57 12.78 -9.81 -12.16
C ARG A 57 13.94 -9.36 -11.27
N ALA A 58 15.14 -9.82 -11.62
CA ALA A 58 16.36 -9.26 -11.06
C ALA A 58 16.40 -7.75 -11.35
N VAL A 59 16.73 -6.96 -10.32
CA VAL A 59 16.88 -5.52 -10.44
C VAL A 59 18.37 -5.20 -10.51
N ASP A 60 18.77 -4.45 -11.54
CA ASP A 60 20.07 -3.80 -11.58
C ASP A 60 20.03 -2.60 -10.61
N LEU A 61 20.65 -2.78 -9.44
CA LEU A 61 20.63 -1.79 -8.37
C LEU A 61 21.24 -0.44 -8.79
N PRO A 62 22.42 -0.39 -9.44
CA PRO A 62 22.93 0.85 -10.03
C PRO A 62 21.97 1.52 -11.01
N ALA A 63 21.38 0.77 -11.95
CA ALA A 63 20.46 1.36 -12.92
C ALA A 63 19.18 1.89 -12.25
N PHE A 64 18.68 1.18 -11.23
CA PHE A 64 17.51 1.60 -10.45
C PHE A 64 17.77 2.87 -9.65
N ASP A 65 18.94 2.96 -8.99
CA ASP A 65 19.37 4.17 -8.28
C ASP A 65 19.46 5.36 -9.24
N GLN A 66 20.10 5.19 -10.41
CA GLN A 66 20.19 6.23 -11.42
C GLN A 66 18.81 6.67 -11.94
N ALA A 67 17.92 5.73 -12.22
CA ALA A 67 16.56 6.02 -12.65
C ALA A 67 15.77 6.77 -11.57
N SER A 68 15.97 6.44 -10.29
CA SER A 68 15.34 7.14 -9.17
C SER A 68 15.76 8.61 -9.09
N LYS A 69 17.04 8.92 -9.29
CA LYS A 69 17.56 10.29 -9.32
C LYS A 69 16.94 11.10 -10.45
N ILE A 70 16.93 10.53 -11.66
CA ILE A 70 16.30 11.17 -12.84
C ILE A 70 14.81 11.45 -12.59
N LEU A 71 14.10 10.51 -11.96
CA LEU A 71 12.69 10.69 -11.63
C LEU A 71 12.51 11.83 -10.62
N LEU A 72 13.30 11.85 -9.54
CA LEU A 72 13.23 12.89 -8.52
C LEU A 72 13.56 14.27 -9.09
N GLU A 73 14.59 14.37 -9.95
CA GLU A 73 14.95 15.61 -10.66
C GLU A 73 13.77 16.13 -11.52
N LYS A 74 13.10 15.25 -12.27
CA LYS A 74 11.92 15.61 -13.07
C LYS A 74 10.72 16.05 -12.23
N LEU A 75 10.63 15.57 -10.99
CA LEU A 75 9.54 15.89 -10.07
C LEU A 75 9.85 17.09 -9.17
N GLU A 76 11.05 17.68 -9.26
CA GLU A 76 11.49 18.75 -8.35
C GLU A 76 10.58 20.00 -8.43
N ASP A 77 10.06 20.33 -9.60
CA ASP A 77 9.09 21.43 -9.75
C ASP A 77 7.78 21.17 -9.00
N LEU A 78 7.35 19.92 -8.94
CA LEU A 78 6.16 19.51 -8.18
C LEU A 78 6.43 19.47 -6.67
N ARG A 79 7.69 19.27 -6.26
CA ARG A 79 8.10 19.24 -4.84
C ARG A 79 7.77 20.54 -4.13
N ARG A 80 7.82 21.68 -4.84
CA ARG A 80 7.44 23.00 -4.32
C ARG A 80 6.00 23.04 -3.78
N LEU A 81 5.09 22.23 -4.31
CA LEU A 81 3.71 22.12 -3.82
C LEU A 81 3.63 21.52 -2.40
N TYR A 82 4.70 20.87 -1.97
CA TYR A 82 4.84 20.23 -0.67
C TYR A 82 5.77 21.00 0.27
N VAL A 83 6.21 22.21 -0.09
CA VAL A 83 7.02 23.07 0.76
C VAL A 83 6.15 24.17 1.36
N ARG A 84 6.24 24.35 2.68
CA ARG A 84 5.52 25.40 3.42
C ARG A 84 6.11 26.77 3.15
N LYS A 85 5.35 27.83 3.47
CA LYS A 85 5.84 29.22 3.44
C LYS A 85 7.09 29.47 4.31
N ASP A 86 7.32 28.64 5.32
CA ASP A 86 8.48 28.70 6.23
C ASP A 86 9.66 27.83 5.77
N GLY A 87 9.61 27.27 4.54
CA GLY A 87 10.69 26.50 3.93
C GLY A 87 10.75 25.02 4.33
N ARG A 88 9.90 24.56 5.25
CA ARG A 88 9.87 23.14 5.65
C ARG A 88 9.03 22.29 4.69
N GLU A 89 9.51 21.09 4.36
CA GLU A 89 8.79 20.12 3.55
C GLU A 89 7.70 19.39 4.36
N LEU A 90 6.56 19.14 3.74
CA LEU A 90 5.44 18.42 4.33
C LEU A 90 5.76 16.91 4.35
N SER A 91 5.86 16.33 5.55
CA SER A 91 6.00 14.87 5.68
C SER A 91 4.68 14.13 5.47
N HIS A 92 3.55 14.76 5.79
CA HIS A 92 2.22 14.17 5.69
C HIS A 92 1.21 15.22 5.24
N LEU A 93 0.28 14.82 4.38
CA LEU A 93 -0.85 15.64 3.94
C LEU A 93 -2.13 15.06 4.51
N ILE A 94 -2.78 15.82 5.39
CA ILE A 94 -4.09 15.46 5.90
C ILE A 94 -5.11 16.12 4.98
N ARG A 95 -5.89 15.31 4.26
CA ARG A 95 -7.02 15.80 3.46
C ARG A 95 -8.16 16.19 4.39
N VAL A 96 -8.15 17.42 4.87
CA VAL A 96 -9.28 17.97 5.62
C VAL A 96 -10.33 18.49 4.63
N ARG A 97 -11.35 17.69 4.34
CA ARG A 97 -12.56 18.18 3.67
C ARG A 97 -13.49 18.80 4.70
N PHE A 98 -14.25 19.82 4.32
CA PHE A 98 -15.33 20.35 5.14
C PHE A 98 -16.66 20.24 4.41
N THR A 99 -17.75 20.22 5.17
CA THR A 99 -19.11 20.36 4.66
C THR A 99 -19.86 21.38 5.51
N HIS A 100 -20.97 21.91 4.99
CA HIS A 100 -21.91 22.72 5.77
C HIS A 100 -23.07 21.84 6.21
N CYS A 101 -23.51 21.98 7.46
CA CYS A 101 -24.74 21.36 7.93
C CYS A 101 -25.93 21.87 7.10
N GLN A 102 -26.77 20.98 6.58
CA GLN A 102 -27.94 21.39 5.78
C GLN A 102 -29.04 22.08 6.61
N SER A 103 -29.00 21.96 7.94
CA SER A 103 -29.99 22.56 8.85
C SER A 103 -29.52 23.92 9.40
N CYS A 104 -28.32 23.98 9.97
CA CYS A 104 -27.82 25.18 10.64
C CYS A 104 -26.68 25.90 9.90
N SER A 105 -26.29 25.41 8.71
CA SER A 105 -25.17 25.92 7.90
C SER A 105 -23.81 25.94 8.59
N HIS A 106 -23.67 25.37 9.79
CA HIS A 106 -22.41 25.31 10.50
C HIS A 106 -21.38 24.48 9.72
N ARG A 107 -20.14 24.97 9.66
CA ARG A 107 -19.05 24.31 8.94
C ARG A 107 -18.44 23.21 9.79
N HIS A 108 -18.45 21.98 9.30
CA HIS A 108 -17.86 20.83 9.98
C HIS A 108 -16.70 20.25 9.16
N PHE A 109 -15.63 19.86 9.85
CA PHE A 109 -14.55 19.11 9.24
C PHE A 109 -14.95 17.63 9.12
N LEU A 110 -14.87 17.10 7.90
CA LEU A 110 -15.17 15.69 7.61
C LEU A 110 -14.06 14.75 8.08
N PHE A 111 -12.83 15.24 8.27
CA PHE A 111 -11.70 14.43 8.75
C PHE A 111 -10.89 15.25 9.75
N PRO A 112 -11.41 15.48 10.97
CA PRO A 112 -10.83 16.43 11.93
C PRO A 112 -9.50 15.95 12.53
N ALA A 113 -9.16 14.66 12.41
CA ALA A 113 -7.92 14.09 12.93
C ALA A 113 -7.17 13.30 11.83
N PRO A 114 -5.83 13.22 11.90
CA PRO A 114 -5.06 12.24 11.15
C PRO A 114 -5.48 10.84 11.61
N LEU A 115 -6.38 10.20 10.88
CA LEU A 115 -6.66 8.77 11.03
C LEU A 115 -5.53 7.97 10.37
N VAL A 116 -4.30 8.17 10.84
CA VAL A 116 -3.25 7.15 10.71
C VAL A 116 -3.40 6.29 11.97
N SER A 117 -4.43 5.45 11.98
CA SER A 117 -4.82 4.53 13.07
C SER A 117 -5.02 5.14 14.46
N VAL A 118 -6.27 5.26 14.90
CA VAL A 118 -6.58 5.33 16.34
C VAL A 118 -6.78 3.89 16.83
N CYS A 119 -5.84 3.33 17.59
CA CYS A 119 -5.87 1.92 18.02
C CYS A 119 -6.98 1.57 19.02
N SER A 120 -7.67 2.54 19.64
CA SER A 120 -8.96 2.29 20.32
C SER A 120 -9.70 3.59 20.61
N ARG A 121 -11.03 3.52 20.68
CA ARG A 121 -11.88 4.58 21.24
C ARG A 121 -12.02 4.35 22.75
N SER A 122 -11.71 5.35 23.57
CA SER A 122 -12.10 5.32 24.98
C SER A 122 -13.61 5.48 25.11
N THR A 123 -14.22 4.85 26.11
CA THR A 123 -15.67 4.87 26.38
C THR A 123 -16.23 6.27 26.64
N GLY A 124 -15.37 7.26 26.91
CA GLY A 124 -15.74 8.67 27.10
C GLY A 124 -15.70 9.54 25.82
N ASN A 125 -15.32 8.99 24.67
CA ASN A 125 -15.14 9.78 23.45
C ASN A 125 -16.48 10.06 22.74
N ARG A 126 -16.95 11.32 22.78
CA ARG A 126 -18.25 11.76 22.24
C ARG A 126 -18.17 12.27 20.79
N GLU A 127 -17.00 12.23 20.17
CA GLU A 127 -16.81 12.67 18.79
C GLU A 127 -17.11 11.52 17.83
N ALA A 128 -18.39 11.42 17.41
CA ALA A 128 -18.83 10.54 16.35
C ALA A 128 -19.13 11.34 15.07
N TYR A 129 -18.98 10.70 13.92
CA TYR A 129 -19.35 11.26 12.63
C TYR A 129 -20.87 11.54 12.58
N PHE A 130 -21.18 12.83 12.45
CA PHE A 130 -22.40 13.49 11.97
C PHE A 130 -23.78 13.10 12.53
N GLY A 131 -24.32 14.00 13.36
CA GLY A 131 -25.74 14.31 13.51
C GLY A 131 -25.85 15.75 14.02
N CYS A 132 -26.63 16.62 13.35
CA CYS A 132 -26.87 17.97 13.86
C CYS A 132 -27.63 17.86 15.19
N ARG A 133 -27.17 18.54 16.23
CA ARG A 133 -27.84 18.59 17.55
C ARG A 133 -28.98 19.62 17.61
N ALA A 134 -29.30 20.27 16.49
CA ALA A 134 -30.42 21.22 16.40
C ALA A 134 -31.75 20.49 16.64
#